data_AF-A0A7S2NDU9-F1
#
_entry.id   AF-A0A7S2NDU9-F1
#
_cell.length_a   1.000
_cell.length_b   1.000
_cell.length_c   1.000
_cell.angle_alpha   90.00
_cell.angle_beta   90.00
_cell.angle_gamma   90.00
#
_symmetry.space_group_name_H-M   'P 1'
#
loop_
_entity.id
_entity.type
_entity.pdbx_description
1 polymer ?
#
loop_
_entity_poly.entity_id
_entity_poly.type
_entity_poly.pdbx_seq_one_letter_code
_entity_poly.pdbx_strand_id
1 'polypeptide(L)'
;MPEGWSQGIRTNSAGKKLTCYMAPTGKRLWHKKDIEKFLGYALTDSRKDEKDDDHDRVKGAKKPRKRYITDPDAIPKWPEDEEDWLPKDFKVAFRQLPTGLHRVYVPPGKDDEGFLYHRSTVMNWLA
;
A
#
# COMPACT_ATOMS: atom_id res chain seq x y z
N MET A 1 9.32 -3.77 27.70
CA MET A 1 10.77 -3.53 27.51
C MET A 1 11.50 -4.06 28.73
N PRO A 2 12.67 -4.70 28.59
CA PRO A 2 13.45 -5.19 29.73
C PRO A 2 13.94 -4.04 30.60
N GLU A 3 14.19 -4.33 31.87
CA GLU A 3 14.70 -3.37 32.85
C GLU A 3 16.05 -2.77 32.39
N GLY A 4 16.19 -1.44 32.50
CA GLY A 4 17.40 -0.72 32.07
C GLY A 4 17.49 -0.39 30.57
N TRP A 5 16.50 -0.77 29.76
CA TRP A 5 16.42 -0.38 28.35
C TRP A 5 15.62 0.90 28.19
N SER A 6 16.09 1.80 27.32
CA SER A 6 15.36 3.02 26.95
C SER A 6 14.95 2.99 25.48
N GLN A 7 13.76 3.53 25.19
CA GLN A 7 13.23 3.65 23.83
C GLN A 7 13.18 5.13 23.48
N GLY A 8 13.70 5.47 22.30
CA GLY A 8 13.67 6.81 21.74
C GLY A 8 12.99 6.82 20.37
N ILE A 9 12.46 7.97 19.99
CA ILE A 9 12.00 8.23 18.62
C ILE A 9 12.98 9.21 18.01
N ARG A 10 13.60 8.83 16.89
CA ARG A 10 14.55 9.68 16.17
C ARG A 10 14.10 9.92 14.75
N THR A 11 14.21 11.16 14.31
CA THR A 11 13.97 11.52 12.92
C THR A 11 15.20 11.19 12.08
N ASN A 12 15.02 10.44 10.99
CA ASN A 12 16.10 10.21 10.02
C ASN A 12 16.31 11.46 9.15
N SER A 13 17.39 11.48 8.35
CA SER A 13 17.68 12.61 7.44
C SER A 13 16.60 12.86 6.39
N ALA A 14 15.68 11.90 6.18
CA ALA A 14 14.53 12.00 5.28
C ALA A 14 13.22 12.36 6.01
N GLY A 15 13.28 12.84 7.26
CA GLY A 15 12.10 13.27 8.03
C GLY A 15 11.26 12.15 8.65
N LYS A 16 11.61 10.87 8.45
CA LYS A 16 10.85 9.73 8.98
C LYS A 16 11.23 9.47 10.44
N LYS A 17 10.22 9.34 11.30
CA LYS A 17 10.37 8.95 12.71
C LYS A 17 10.65 7.45 12.79
N LEU A 18 11.81 7.09 13.31
CA LEU A 18 12.23 5.71 13.57
C LEU A 18 12.32 5.50 15.07
N THR A 19 11.84 4.35 15.52
CA THR A 19 12.03 3.93 16.91
C THR A 19 13.44 3.36 17.07
N CYS A 20 14.16 3.80 18.09
CA CYS A 20 15.44 3.24 18.50
C CYS A 20 15.35 2.70 19.92
N TYR A 21 16.12 1.65 20.19
CA TYR A 21 16.25 1.04 21.50
C TYR A 21 17.69 1.16 21.96
N MET A 22 17.90 1.57 23.20
CA MET A 22 19.21 1.67 23.82
C MET A 22 19.31 0.64 24.94
N ALA A 23 20.34 -0.20 24.85
CA ALA A 23 20.70 -1.13 25.88
C ALA A 23 21.32 -0.40 27.09
N PRO A 24 21.21 -0.94 28.31
CA PRO A 24 21.90 -0.40 29.48
C PRO A 24 23.44 -0.37 29.31
N THR A 25 23.97 -1.18 28.38
CA THR A 25 25.38 -1.21 28.00
C THR A 25 25.80 -0.08 27.05
N GLY A 26 24.87 0.82 26.68
CA GLY A 26 25.12 1.93 25.75
C GLY A 26 25.04 1.56 24.27
N LYS A 27 24.79 0.29 23.92
CA LYS A 27 24.59 -0.15 22.53
C LYS A 27 23.21 0.25 22.01
N ARG A 28 23.17 0.72 20.76
CA ARG A 28 21.93 1.13 20.08
C ARG A 28 21.49 0.07 19.09
N LEU A 29 20.21 -0.28 19.14
CA LEU A 29 19.57 -1.27 18.30
C LEU A 29 18.29 -0.69 17.69
N TRP A 30 17.96 -1.13 16.47
CA TRP A 30 16.82 -0.62 15.71
C TRP A 30 15.70 -1.67 15.60
N HIS A 31 16.05 -2.94 15.62
CA HIS A 31 15.11 -4.04 15.45
C HIS A 31 15.04 -4.92 16.70
N LYS A 32 13.84 -5.44 17.00
CA LYS A 32 13.59 -6.39 18.09
C LYS A 32 14.52 -7.62 18.01
N LYS A 33 14.75 -8.13 16.80
CA LYS A 33 15.67 -9.26 16.56
C LYS A 33 17.09 -8.99 17.07
N ASP A 34 17.56 -7.75 16.96
CA ASP A 34 18.89 -7.40 17.45
C ASP A 34 18.91 -7.35 18.99
N ILE A 35 17.81 -6.93 19.61
CA ILE A 35 17.64 -6.92 21.07
C ILE A 35 17.62 -8.35 21.60
N GLU A 36 16.88 -9.25 20.96
CA GLU A 36 16.82 -10.67 21.31
C GLU A 36 18.18 -11.34 21.18
N LYS A 37 18.91 -11.06 20.10
CA LYS A 37 20.29 -11.53 19.92
C LYS A 37 21.23 -10.99 21.00
N PHE A 38 21.02 -9.76 21.45
CA PHE A 38 21.83 -9.14 22.50
C PHE A 38 21.53 -9.72 23.89
N LEU A 39 20.26 -10.04 24.18
CA LEU A 39 19.81 -10.57 25.46
C LEU A 39 19.99 -12.10 25.59
N GLY A 40 20.08 -12.81 24.47
CA GLY A 40 20.19 -14.27 24.45
C GLY A 40 18.87 -15.00 24.75
N TYR A 41 17.75 -14.27 24.85
CA TYR A 41 16.41 -14.83 25.00
C TYR A 41 15.40 -14.04 24.17
N ALA A 42 14.31 -14.71 23.76
CA ALA A 42 13.25 -14.11 22.96
C ALA A 42 12.36 -13.21 23.83
N LEU A 43 12.03 -12.02 23.33
CA LEU A 43 11.12 -11.11 24.03
C LEU A 43 9.68 -11.49 23.71
N THR A 44 8.88 -11.75 24.74
CA THR A 44 7.45 -12.02 24.60
C THR A 44 6.78 -10.87 23.85
N ASP A 45 6.27 -11.17 22.66
CA ASP A 45 5.54 -10.19 21.87
C ASP A 45 4.16 -9.99 22.50
N SER A 46 3.91 -8.79 23.04
CA SER A 46 2.59 -8.43 23.56
C SER A 46 1.61 -8.10 22.43
N ARG A 47 2.10 -8.00 21.18
CA ARG A 47 1.24 -7.87 20.01
C ARG A 47 0.75 -9.27 19.66
N LYS A 48 -0.38 -9.68 20.23
CA LYS A 48 -1.32 -10.53 19.50
C LYS A 48 -1.77 -9.73 18.28
N ASP A 49 -0.98 -9.79 17.22
CA ASP A 49 -1.45 -9.45 15.90
C ASP A 49 -2.09 -10.73 15.33
N GLU A 50 -3.40 -10.70 15.12
CA GLU A 50 -4.06 -11.48 14.08
C GLU A 50 -3.44 -11.10 12.73
N LYS A 51 -2.27 -11.66 12.44
CA LYS A 51 -1.64 -11.56 11.13
C LYS A 51 -1.59 -12.97 10.58
N ASP A 52 -2.53 -13.21 9.67
CA ASP A 52 -2.48 -14.29 8.69
C ASP A 52 -1.05 -14.54 8.24
N ASP A 53 -0.60 -15.73 8.57
CA ASP A 53 0.58 -16.40 8.05
C ASP A 53 0.55 -16.41 6.52
N ASP A 54 1.37 -15.58 5.88
CA ASP A 54 1.94 -15.94 4.58
C ASP A 54 3.27 -15.21 4.37
N HIS A 55 4.36 -15.82 4.85
CA HIS A 55 5.63 -15.79 4.13
C HIS A 55 6.61 -16.86 4.66
N ASP A 56 6.18 -18.12 4.61
CA ASP A 56 7.09 -19.25 4.61
C ASP A 56 7.82 -19.31 3.26
N ARG A 57 9.06 -18.79 3.25
CA ARG A 57 9.93 -18.76 2.07
C ARG A 57 10.66 -20.10 1.94
N VAL A 58 9.93 -21.18 1.69
CA VAL A 58 10.50 -22.44 1.20
C VAL A 58 10.79 -22.32 -0.30
N LYS A 59 12.07 -22.49 -0.66
CA LYS A 59 12.52 -22.71 -2.04
C LYS A 59 12.00 -24.08 -2.51
N GLY A 60 10.90 -24.10 -3.25
CA GLY A 60 10.47 -25.30 -3.98
C GLY A 60 8.97 -25.33 -4.18
N ALA A 61 8.53 -25.40 -5.43
CA ALA A 61 7.14 -25.42 -5.88
C ALA A 61 6.36 -24.10 -5.66
N LYS A 62 6.50 -23.16 -6.62
CA LYS A 62 5.50 -22.09 -6.78
C LYS A 62 4.14 -22.75 -7.03
N LYS A 63 3.24 -22.72 -6.04
CA LYS A 63 1.82 -22.99 -6.28
C LYS A 63 1.36 -22.07 -7.43
N PRO A 64 0.62 -22.56 -8.44
CA PRO A 64 0.11 -21.70 -9.50
C PRO A 64 -0.72 -20.59 -8.83
N ARG A 65 -0.32 -19.34 -9.06
CA ARG A 65 -1.11 -18.18 -8.60
C ARG A 65 -2.46 -18.31 -9.27
N LYS A 66 -3.51 -18.65 -8.50
CA LYS A 66 -4.90 -18.54 -8.95
C LYS A 66 -5.11 -17.06 -9.31
N ARG A 67 -5.00 -16.74 -10.59
CA ARG A 67 -5.52 -15.49 -11.12
C ARG A 67 -7.03 -15.67 -11.08
N TYR A 68 -7.69 -15.02 -10.14
CA TYR A 68 -9.14 -14.93 -10.12
C TYR A 68 -9.55 -14.16 -11.38
N ILE A 69 -9.82 -14.90 -12.46
CA ILE A 69 -10.58 -14.41 -13.59
C ILE A 69 -12.05 -14.60 -13.18
N THR A 70 -12.63 -13.46 -12.81
CA THR A 70 -14.06 -13.10 -12.88
C THR A 70 -15.05 -14.12 -12.34
N ASP A 71 -15.38 -13.98 -11.06
CA ASP A 71 -16.78 -14.09 -10.69
C ASP A 71 -17.52 -13.01 -11.51
N PRO A 72 -18.43 -13.35 -12.44
CA PRO A 72 -19.20 -12.34 -13.16
C PRO A 72 -20.02 -11.46 -12.20
N ASP A 73 -20.30 -11.97 -10.99
CA ASP A 73 -20.97 -11.24 -9.91
C ASP A 73 -20.02 -10.33 -9.10
N ALA A 74 -18.70 -10.46 -9.27
CA ALA A 74 -17.71 -9.55 -8.68
C ALA A 74 -17.36 -8.37 -9.60
N ILE A 75 -17.98 -8.29 -10.79
CA ILE A 75 -17.95 -7.08 -11.61
C ILE A 75 -18.78 -6.04 -10.84
N PRO A 76 -18.16 -4.95 -10.32
CA PRO A 76 -18.92 -3.91 -9.67
C PRO A 76 -19.96 -3.39 -10.66
N LYS A 77 -21.24 -3.48 -10.31
CA LYS A 77 -22.29 -2.81 -11.06
C LYS A 77 -22.10 -1.32 -10.84
N TRP A 78 -21.46 -0.68 -11.80
CA TRP A 78 -21.40 0.77 -11.83
C TRP A 78 -22.80 1.27 -12.18
N PRO A 79 -23.32 2.29 -11.48
CA PRO A 79 -24.62 2.86 -11.82
C PRO A 79 -24.58 3.35 -13.26
N GLU A 80 -25.48 2.85 -14.11
CA GLU A 80 -25.59 3.25 -15.53
C GLU A 80 -25.85 4.76 -15.65
N ASP A 81 -26.41 5.38 -14.61
CA ASP A 81 -26.63 6.83 -14.48
C ASP A 81 -25.32 7.64 -14.36
N GLU A 82 -24.16 7.01 -14.09
CA GLU A 82 -22.86 7.70 -14.08
C GLU A 82 -22.33 8.04 -15.49
N GLU A 83 -22.92 7.54 -16.57
CA GLU A 83 -22.49 7.86 -17.94
C GLU A 83 -23.19 9.09 -18.54
N ASP A 84 -24.36 9.48 -18.04
CA ASP A 84 -25.15 10.59 -18.62
C ASP A 84 -24.51 11.98 -18.44
N TRP A 85 -23.63 12.16 -17.44
CA TRP A 85 -22.96 13.45 -17.22
C TRP A 85 -21.73 13.65 -18.11
N LEU A 86 -21.19 12.56 -18.69
CA LEU A 86 -19.98 12.60 -19.50
C LEU A 86 -20.37 12.72 -20.98
N PRO A 87 -19.95 13.77 -21.70
CA PRO A 87 -20.27 13.88 -23.12
C PRO A 87 -19.77 12.66 -23.90
N LYS A 88 -20.54 12.23 -24.91
CA LYS A 88 -20.27 11.02 -25.72
C LYS A 88 -18.89 11.02 -26.41
N ASP A 89 -18.28 12.19 -26.53
CA ASP A 89 -16.97 12.36 -27.16
C ASP A 89 -15.81 12.02 -26.21
N PHE A 90 -16.06 11.91 -24.91
CA PHE A 90 -15.07 11.45 -23.95
C PHE A 90 -14.97 9.92 -23.92
N LYS A 91 -13.75 9.41 -23.83
CA LYS A 91 -13.49 7.99 -23.62
C LYS A 91 -13.13 7.72 -22.17
N VAL A 92 -13.67 6.65 -21.60
CA VAL A 92 -13.29 6.14 -20.28
C VAL A 92 -12.26 5.04 -20.46
N ALA A 93 -11.13 5.14 -19.75
CA ALA A 93 -10.08 4.14 -19.75
C ALA A 93 -9.60 3.83 -18.32
N PHE A 94 -8.79 2.78 -18.18
CA PHE A 94 -8.21 2.38 -16.89
C PHE A 94 -6.69 2.33 -17.00
N ARG A 95 -6.02 2.91 -15.99
CA ARG A 95 -4.56 2.93 -15.91
C ARG A 95 -4.09 2.22 -14.65
N GLN A 96 -3.19 1.26 -14.81
CA GLN A 96 -2.54 0.57 -13.70
C GLN A 96 -1.45 1.46 -13.09
N LEU A 97 -1.65 1.92 -11.86
CA LEU A 97 -0.64 2.57 -11.03
C LEU A 97 -0.11 1.60 -9.97
N PRO A 98 1.04 1.88 -9.33
CA PRO A 98 1.56 1.06 -8.23
C PRO A 98 0.59 0.92 -7.05
N THR A 99 -0.31 1.90 -6.89
CA THR A 99 -1.33 1.92 -5.84
C THR A 99 -2.58 1.11 -6.19
N GLY A 100 -2.81 0.78 -7.46
CA GLY A 100 -4.02 0.09 -7.92
C GLY A 100 -4.41 0.44 -9.36
N LEU A 101 -5.58 -0.04 -9.79
CA LEU A 101 -6.18 0.34 -11.06
C LEU A 101 -6.98 1.64 -10.88
N HIS A 102 -6.72 2.64 -11.72
CA HIS A 102 -7.38 3.95 -11.64
C HIS A 102 -8.20 4.21 -12.90
N ARG A 103 -9.41 4.71 -12.72
CA ARG A 103 -10.27 5.21 -13.81
C ARG A 103 -9.70 6.55 -14.30
N VAL A 104 -9.61 6.71 -15.60
CA VAL A 104 -9.14 7.94 -16.25
C VAL A 104 -10.07 8.32 -17.40
N TYR A 105 -10.25 9.63 -17.62
CA TYR A 105 -11.09 10.19 -18.68
C TYR A 105 -10.21 10.83 -19.75
N VAL A 106 -10.42 10.46 -21.01
CA VAL A 106 -9.66 10.96 -22.16
C VAL A 106 -10.55 11.94 -22.94
N PRO A 107 -10.18 13.23 -23.00
CA PRO A 107 -10.92 14.23 -23.76
C PRO A 107 -10.76 14.00 -25.28
N PRO A 108 -11.79 14.34 -26.08
CA PRO A 108 -11.73 14.21 -27.53
C PRO A 108 -10.63 15.07 -28.15
N GLY A 109 -9.89 14.51 -29.11
CA GLY A 109 -8.85 15.23 -29.87
C GLY A 109 -7.52 15.44 -29.13
N LYS A 110 -7.39 14.92 -27.91
CA LYS A 110 -6.17 15.01 -27.10
C LYS A 110 -5.75 13.64 -26.56
N ASP A 111 -5.88 12.60 -27.38
CA ASP A 111 -5.45 11.25 -27.00
C ASP A 111 -3.95 11.21 -26.59
N ASP A 112 -3.13 12.15 -27.10
CA ASP A 112 -1.71 12.29 -26.78
C ASP A 112 -1.38 13.31 -25.67
N GLU A 113 -2.30 14.24 -25.35
CA GLU A 113 -2.00 15.42 -24.52
C GLU A 113 -2.29 15.20 -23.02
N GLY A 114 -3.04 14.15 -22.68
CA GLY A 114 -3.22 13.70 -21.30
C GLY A 114 -4.60 13.16 -20.98
N PHE A 115 -4.74 12.66 -19.75
CA PHE A 115 -5.97 12.11 -19.20
C PHE A 115 -6.30 12.79 -17.86
N LEU A 116 -7.59 12.83 -17.55
CA LEU A 116 -8.14 13.44 -16.34
C LEU A 116 -8.47 12.33 -15.34
N TYR A 117 -8.12 12.52 -14.06
CA TYR A 117 -8.34 11.52 -13.02
C TYR A 117 -9.67 11.66 -12.28
N HIS A 118 -10.20 12.89 -12.21
CA HIS A 118 -11.36 13.20 -11.38
C HIS A 118 -12.47 13.84 -12.18
N ARG A 119 -13.72 13.53 -11.80
CA ARG A 119 -14.94 14.11 -12.39
C ARG A 119 -14.92 15.64 -12.34
N SER A 120 -14.45 16.23 -11.24
CA SER A 120 -14.32 17.69 -11.11
C SER A 120 -13.39 18.29 -12.17
N THR A 121 -12.32 17.59 -12.52
CA THR A 121 -11.39 18.05 -13.56
C THR A 121 -12.02 17.96 -14.95
N VAL A 122 -12.89 16.97 -15.20
CA VAL A 122 -13.68 16.87 -16.44
C VAL A 122 -14.70 18.00 -16.51
N MET A 123 -15.43 18.27 -15.43
CA MET A 123 -16.41 19.37 -15.39
C MET A 123 -15.74 20.73 -15.61
N ASN A 124 -14.56 20.96 -15.03
CA ASN A 124 -13.79 22.19 -15.28
C ASN A 124 -13.27 22.30 -16.71
N TRP A 125 -13.09 21.18 -17.41
CA TRP A 125 -12.71 21.18 -18.82
C TRP A 125 -13.89 21.48 -19.74
N LEU A 126 -15.10 21.08 -19.32
CA LEU A 126 -16.35 21.32 -20.05
C LEU A 126 -16.93 22.72 -19.84
N ALA A 127 -16.52 23.41 -18.77
CA ALA A 127 -16.92 24.78 -18.44
C ALA A 127 -16.16 25.81 -19.28
#